data_AF-A0A958DLK0-F1
#
_entry.id   AF-A0A958DLK0-F1
#
_cell.length_a   1.000
_cell.length_b   1.000
_cell.length_c   1.000
_cell.angle_alpha   90.00
_cell.angle_beta   90.00
_cell.angle_gamma   90.00
#
_symmetry.space_group_name_H-M   'P 1'
#
loop_
_entity.id
_entity.type
_entity.pdbx_description
1 polymer ?
#
loop_
_entity_poly.entity_id
_entity_poly.type
_entity_poly.pdbx_seq_one_letter_code
_entity_poly.pdbx_strand_id
1 'polypeptide(L)'
;MKTLRDDLHNWVAVSEKVHQTFITLLSIRQQAVLLGAEDYAPNLFRQAETALLKAADAHRRSKISSASQRAAAARKLYQQATLTAIRNNLLGEVRVKIQEAEDFQA
;
A
#
# COMPACT_ATOMS: atom_id res chain seq x y z
N MET A 1 -31.09 8.63 24.80
CA MET A 1 -30.25 9.84 24.67
C MET A 1 -28.81 9.38 24.54
N LYS A 2 -28.11 9.72 23.45
CA LYS A 2 -26.65 9.54 23.40
C LYS A 2 -26.04 10.53 24.39
N THR A 3 -25.20 10.03 25.30
CA THR A 3 -24.49 10.90 26.23
C THR A 3 -23.19 11.38 25.61
N LEU A 4 -22.71 12.55 26.01
CA LEU A 4 -21.39 13.07 25.59
C LEU A 4 -20.27 12.02 25.81
N ARG A 5 -20.40 11.20 26.87
CA ARG A 5 -19.51 10.09 27.17
C ARG A 5 -19.49 9.04 26.06
N ASP A 6 -20.65 8.64 25.55
CA ASP A 6 -20.76 7.64 24.47
C ASP A 6 -20.14 8.15 23.17
N ASP A 7 -20.37 9.42 22.84
CA ASP A 7 -19.78 10.05 21.66
C ASP A 7 -18.25 10.19 21.79
N LEU A 8 -17.74 10.49 22.98
CA LEU A 8 -16.30 10.57 23.24
C LEU A 8 -15.63 9.20 23.15
N HIS A 9 -16.23 8.15 23.73
CA HIS A 9 -15.72 6.78 23.60
C HIS A 9 -15.70 6.32 22.15
N ASN A 10 -16.78 6.59 21.41
CA ASN A 10 -16.86 6.24 20.00
C ASN A 10 -15.79 6.98 19.18
N TRP A 11 -15.56 8.28 19.46
CA TRP A 11 -14.53 9.05 18.79
C TRP A 11 -13.11 8.49 19.04
N VAL A 12 -12.77 8.17 20.29
CA VAL A 12 -11.48 7.56 20.65
C VAL A 12 -11.30 6.22 19.96
N ALA A 13 -12.30 5.33 20.01
CA ALA A 13 -12.25 4.02 19.39
C ALA A 13 -12.05 4.11 17.87
N VAL A 14 -12.72 5.05 17.23
CA VAL A 14 -12.60 5.30 15.79
C VAL A 14 -11.21 5.85 15.43
N SER A 15 -10.69 6.79 16.22
CA SER A 15 -9.34 7.34 16.02
C SER A 15 -8.26 6.26 16.15
N GLU A 16 -8.34 5.42 17.18
CA GLU A 16 -7.41 4.31 17.41
C GLU A 16 -7.43 3.33 16.23
N LYS A 17 -8.61 2.96 15.75
CA LYS A 17 -8.76 2.06 14.59
C LYS A 17 -8.11 2.64 13.34
N VAL A 18 -8.25 3.94 13.10
CA VAL A 18 -7.60 4.59 11.96
C VAL A 18 -6.08 4.61 12.14
N HIS A 19 -5.60 4.91 13.34
CA HIS A 19 -4.17 4.88 13.65
C HIS A 19 -3.54 3.50 13.36
N GLN A 20 -4.16 2.42 13.85
CA GLN A 20 -3.73 1.04 13.58
C GLN A 20 -3.75 0.71 12.07
N THR A 21 -4.72 1.26 11.34
CA THR A 21 -4.80 1.10 9.89
C THR A 21 -3.60 1.74 9.20
N PHE A 22 -3.16 2.93 9.63
CA PHE A 22 -1.97 3.58 9.08
C PHE A 22 -0.68 2.82 9.40
N ILE A 23 -0.52 2.31 10.63
CA ILE A 23 0.64 1.46 10.99
C ILE A 23 0.73 0.26 10.04
N THR A 24 -0.39 -0.45 9.86
CA THR A 24 -0.44 -1.60 8.95
C THR A 24 -0.10 -1.20 7.51
N LEU A 25 -0.62 -0.06 7.05
CA LEU A 25 -0.39 0.43 5.69
C LEU A 25 1.09 0.80 5.45
N LEU A 26 1.77 1.39 6.44
CA LEU A 26 3.20 1.68 6.37
C LEU A 26 4.04 0.40 6.31
N SER A 27 3.65 -0.64 7.06
CA SER A 27 4.30 -1.95 6.96
C SER A 27 4.15 -2.57 5.56
N ILE A 28 2.95 -2.48 4.97
CA ILE A 28 2.69 -2.95 3.60
C ILE A 28 3.50 -2.16 2.58
N ARG A 29 3.60 -0.83 2.73
CA ARG A 29 4.46 0.02 1.90
C ARG A 29 5.91 -0.46 1.97
N GLN A 30 6.43 -0.70 3.18
CA GLN A 30 7.81 -1.16 3.37
C GLN A 30 8.04 -2.51 2.70
N GLN A 31 7.10 -3.45 2.79
CA GLN A 31 7.18 -4.73 2.07
C GLN A 31 7.18 -4.54 0.55
N ALA A 32 6.35 -3.63 0.02
CA ALA A 32 6.32 -3.34 -1.42
C ALA A 32 7.67 -2.78 -1.90
N VAL A 33 8.30 -1.88 -1.13
CA VAL A 33 9.64 -1.37 -1.41
C VAL A 33 10.68 -2.49 -1.41
N LEU A 34 10.68 -3.35 -0.38
CA LEU A 34 11.60 -4.50 -0.29
C LEU A 34 11.48 -5.46 -1.48
N LEU A 35 10.29 -5.57 -2.07
CA LEU A 35 10.01 -6.42 -3.23
C LEU A 35 10.21 -5.68 -4.57
N GLY A 36 10.82 -4.49 -4.55
CA GLY A 36 11.16 -3.72 -5.74
C GLY A 36 9.95 -3.14 -6.47
N ALA A 37 8.82 -2.91 -5.79
CA ALA A 37 7.63 -2.36 -6.43
C ALA A 37 7.83 -0.95 -6.98
N GLU A 38 8.80 -0.20 -6.45
CA GLU A 38 9.21 1.11 -6.97
C GLU A 38 9.80 1.00 -8.38
N ASP A 39 10.53 -0.07 -8.68
CA ASP A 39 11.23 -0.28 -9.95
C ASP A 39 10.39 -1.10 -10.94
N TYR A 40 9.78 -2.17 -10.45
CA TYR A 40 9.08 -3.15 -11.28
C TYR A 40 7.58 -2.88 -11.44
N ALA A 41 7.00 -2.00 -10.62
CA ALA A 41 5.59 -1.58 -10.72
C ALA A 41 5.37 -0.08 -10.42
N PRO A 42 6.17 0.85 -11.00
CA PRO A 42 6.25 2.25 -10.57
C PRO A 42 4.90 2.99 -10.63
N ASN A 43 4.08 2.69 -11.64
CA ASN A 43 2.79 3.35 -11.82
C ASN A 43 1.79 2.96 -10.73
N LEU A 44 1.78 1.70 -10.30
CA LEU A 44 0.91 1.24 -9.21
C LEU A 44 1.42 1.74 -7.87
N PHE A 45 2.73 1.72 -7.66
CA PHE A 45 3.36 2.23 -6.44
C PHE A 45 3.07 3.73 -6.26
N ARG A 46 3.25 4.56 -7.30
CA ARG A 46 2.92 6.00 -7.26
C ARG A 46 1.44 6.28 -6.96
N GLN A 47 0.54 5.47 -7.52
CA GLN A 47 -0.89 5.56 -7.19
C GLN A 47 -1.15 5.21 -5.72
N ALA A 48 -0.47 4.19 -5.18
CA ALA A 48 -0.56 3.82 -3.77
C ALA A 48 -0.08 4.96 -2.86
N GLU A 49 1.09 5.56 -3.15
CA GLU A 49 1.61 6.72 -2.42
C GLU A 49 0.61 7.90 -2.44
N THR A 50 0.03 8.18 -3.61
CA THR A 50 -0.98 9.24 -3.75
C THR A 50 -2.21 8.97 -2.90
N ALA A 51 -2.68 7.72 -2.85
CA ALA A 51 -3.82 7.32 -2.03
C ALA A 51 -3.50 7.41 -0.53
N LEU A 52 -2.30 7.00 -0.11
CA LEU A 52 -1.81 7.12 1.26
C LEU A 52 -1.74 8.58 1.70
N LEU A 53 -1.16 9.47 0.88
CA LEU A 53 -1.11 10.91 1.17
C LEU A 53 -2.50 11.50 1.34
N LYS A 54 -3.44 11.15 0.44
CA LYS A 54 -4.84 11.61 0.56
C LYS A 54 -5.53 11.04 1.80
N ALA A 55 -5.19 9.82 2.23
CA ALA A 55 -5.71 9.25 3.47
C ALA A 55 -5.20 10.03 4.69
N ALA A 56 -3.89 10.32 4.73
CA ALA A 56 -3.28 11.09 5.81
C ALA A 56 -3.86 12.50 5.92
N ASP A 57 -4.05 13.20 4.79
CA ASP A 57 -4.70 14.52 4.79
C ASP A 57 -6.16 14.47 5.25
N ALA A 58 -6.92 13.43 4.86
CA ALA A 58 -8.28 13.24 5.36
C ALA A 58 -8.32 12.99 6.87
N HIS A 59 -7.38 12.20 7.41
CA HIS A 59 -7.26 11.97 8.85
C HIS A 59 -6.93 13.26 9.60
N ARG A 60 -5.96 14.04 9.10
CA ARG A 60 -5.58 15.34 9.66
C ARG A 60 -6.74 16.33 9.71
N ARG A 61 -7.67 16.27 8.75
CA ARG A 61 -8.89 17.09 8.71
C ARG A 61 -10.07 16.48 9.46
N SER A 62 -9.84 15.47 10.30
CA SER A 62 -10.86 14.72 11.07
C SER A 62 -11.94 14.07 10.21
N LYS A 63 -11.68 13.84 8.91
CA LYS A 63 -12.60 13.17 7.98
C LYS A 63 -12.37 11.66 8.02
N ILE A 64 -12.67 11.03 9.15
CA ILE A 64 -12.31 9.65 9.46
C ILE A 64 -12.83 8.65 8.41
N SER A 65 -14.11 8.74 8.01
CA SER A 65 -14.65 7.83 6.99
C SER A 65 -13.88 7.92 5.66
N SER A 66 -13.53 9.13 5.23
CA SER A 66 -12.73 9.33 4.02
C SER A 66 -11.29 8.83 4.19
N ALA A 67 -10.68 9.02 5.36
CA ALA A 67 -9.35 8.51 5.66
C ALA A 67 -9.32 6.97 5.54
N SER A 68 -10.29 6.28 6.15
CA SER A 68 -10.42 4.82 6.09
C SER A 68 -10.60 4.29 4.67
N GLN A 69 -11.47 4.91 3.88
CA GLN A 69 -11.68 4.52 2.47
C GLN A 69 -10.41 4.68 1.63
N ARG A 70 -9.70 5.79 1.80
CA ARG A 70 -8.46 6.08 1.07
C ARG A 70 -7.31 5.17 1.51
N ALA A 71 -7.22 4.86 2.80
CA ALA A 71 -6.24 3.90 3.31
C ALA A 71 -6.49 2.48 2.75
N ALA A 72 -7.76 2.06 2.64
CA ALA A 72 -8.11 0.79 2.01
C ALA A 72 -7.74 0.76 0.51
N ALA A 73 -7.95 1.86 -0.22
CA ALA A 73 -7.52 1.99 -1.60
C ALA A 73 -5.99 1.91 -1.75
N ALA A 74 -5.25 2.62 -0.90
CA ALA A 74 -3.79 2.56 -0.87
C ALA A 74 -3.29 1.13 -0.60
N ARG A 75 -3.89 0.43 0.37
CA ARG A 75 -3.58 -0.97 0.67
C ARG A 75 -3.70 -1.87 -0.56
N LYS A 76 -4.83 -1.78 -1.27
CA LYS A 76 -5.08 -2.58 -2.48
C LYS A 76 -4.04 -2.27 -3.57
N LEU A 77 -3.69 -0.99 -3.74
CA LEU A 77 -2.70 -0.57 -4.74
C LEU A 77 -1.30 -1.07 -4.40
N TYR A 78 -0.86 -1.02 -3.13
CA TYR A 78 0.42 -1.61 -2.75
C TYR A 78 0.44 -3.12 -3.00
N GLN A 79 -0.62 -3.84 -2.62
CA GLN A 79 -0.69 -5.28 -2.88
C GLN A 79 -0.61 -5.62 -4.37
N GLN A 80 -1.29 -4.83 -5.22
CA GLN A 80 -1.20 -4.98 -6.67
C GLN A 80 0.19 -4.63 -7.21
N ALA A 81 0.82 -3.57 -6.69
CA ALA A 81 2.18 -3.17 -7.04
C ALA A 81 3.16 -4.30 -6.69
N THR A 82 3.07 -4.86 -5.49
CA THR A 82 3.88 -5.99 -5.03
C THR A 82 3.73 -7.22 -5.92
N LEU A 83 2.50 -7.63 -6.23
CA LEU A 83 2.26 -8.79 -7.12
C LEU A 83 2.82 -8.56 -8.52
N THR A 84 2.68 -7.34 -9.04
CA THR A 84 3.23 -6.95 -10.35
C THR A 84 4.76 -6.94 -10.31
N ALA A 85 5.34 -6.46 -9.22
CA ALA A 85 6.78 -6.41 -9.03
C ALA A 85 7.40 -7.81 -9.02
N ILE A 86 6.84 -8.72 -8.22
CA ILE A 86 7.25 -10.14 -8.17
C ILE A 86 7.16 -10.76 -9.57
N ARG A 87 6.05 -10.55 -10.28
CA ARG A 87 5.87 -11.08 -11.63
C ARG A 87 6.92 -10.55 -12.60
N ASN A 88 7.15 -9.24 -12.61
CA ASN A 88 8.08 -8.61 -13.55
C ASN A 88 9.54 -8.97 -13.23
N ASN A 89 9.90 -9.07 -11.95
CA ASN A 89 11.22 -9.52 -11.54
C ASN A 89 11.49 -10.96 -11.99
N LEU A 90 10.56 -11.89 -11.70
CA LEU A 90 10.70 -13.29 -12.12
C LEU A 90 10.79 -13.43 -13.65
N LEU A 91 10.00 -12.66 -14.41
CA LEU A 91 10.08 -12.66 -15.87
C LEU A 91 11.43 -12.13 -16.38
N GLY A 92 12.00 -11.13 -15.70
CA GLY A 92 13.34 -10.63 -15.99
C GLY A 92 14.42 -11.70 -15.81
N GLU A 93 14.42 -12.37 -14.65
CA GLU A 93 15.37 -13.45 -14.33
C GLU A 93 15.27 -14.61 -15.34
N VAL A 94 14.06 -15.00 -15.73
CA VAL A 94 13.85 -16.05 -16.74
C VAL A 94 14.43 -15.65 -18.09
N ARG A 95 14.25 -14.39 -18.53
CA ARG A 95 14.82 -13.91 -19.80
C ARG A 95 16.35 -13.96 -19.80
N VAL A 96 16.98 -13.57 -18.70
CA VAL A 96 18.44 -13.63 -18.56
C VAL A 96 18.93 -15.07 -18.70
N LYS A 97 18.29 -16.03 -18.01
CA LYS A 97 18.68 -17.44 -18.09
C LYS A 97 18.48 -18.07 -19.47
N ILE A 98 17.44 -17.65 -20.20
CA ILE A 98 17.23 -18.11 -21.58
C ILE A 98 18.36 -17.59 -22.48
N GLN A 99 18.71 -16.30 -22.36
CA GLN A 99 19.81 -15.72 -23.14
C GLN A 99 21.14 -16.40 -22.85
N GLU A 100 21.46 -16.64 -21.57
CA GLU A 100 22.68 -17.36 -21.18
C GLU A 100 22.72 -18.77 -21.81
N ALA A 101 21.59 -19.49 -21.80
CA ALA A 101 21.51 -20.82 -22.40
C ALA A 101 21.67 -20.81 -23.93
N GLU A 102 21.15 -19.79 -24.62
CA GLU A 102 21.33 -19.59 -26.05
C GLU A 102 22.79 -19.27 -26.39
N ASP A 103 23.45 -18.41 -25.60
CA ASP A 103 24.85 -18.05 -25.77
C ASP A 103 25.79 -19.27 -25.53
N PHE A 104 25.41 -20.22 -24.68
CA PHE A 104 26.17 -21.47 -24.47
C PHE A 104 26.03 -22.50 -25.60
N GLN A 105 25.03 -22.34 -26.48
CA GLN A 105 24.78 -23.25 -27.61
C GLN A 105 25.34 -22.73 -28.94
N ALA A 106 25.78 -21.47 -28.98
CA ALA A 106 26.40 -20.81 -30.14
C ALA A 106 27.93 -21.01 -30.19
#